data_AF-F3ZSN5-F1
#
_entry.id   AF-F3ZSN5-F1
#
_cell.length_a   1.000
_cell.length_b   1.000
_cell.length_c   1.000
_cell.angle_alpha   90.00
_cell.angle_beta   90.00
_cell.angle_gamma   90.00
#
_symmetry.space_group_name_H-M   'P 1'
#
loop_
_entity.id
_entity.type
_entity.pdbx_description
1 polymer ?
#
loop_
_entity_poly.entity_id
_entity_poly.type
_entity_poly.pdbx_seq_one_letter_code
_entity_poly.pdbx_strand_id
1 'polypeptide(L)'
;MLYTFFAKKIKENFRYSPTDQQNQVIIQLSHFLSSKKTDDIFLLKGYAGTGKTSLVGALVKALISLQQKVILMAPTGRAAKVFSSYADYPAFTIHKRIYREKKFGAEDRNFELNVNLYSNTLFIVDEASMIANQGLSGSSFGSGCLLDDLIHYVYSGTNCKLILMGDTAQLPPIGEDLSPALISDQLSGYGLRVHNCEMTDVVRQEENSGILYNATQLRTHLSEGDVLKLPQIKLQDFLDIKNVPGTELIEELNTCYGREGMDETIVVCRSNKRANLYNKGIRAAILYREDELNTGDLLMVNKNNYFWSKEYKEIDFIANGEIVKVERLNSTYELYGFRFADATISLPDYDHYEMDVKLLLNTLHTDTPALSRNDQEKLFYAVLEDYADVSIKRERIKKIKEDPHFNALQVKYAYAITGHKAQGGQWKNVFLDQGYMSTDYLSTEYFRWLYTAFTRATEHLYLVNYPADQLI
;
A
#
# COMPACT_ATOMS: atom_id res chain seq x y z
N MET A 1 31.74 6.85 22.33
CA MET A 1 30.85 5.72 22.73
C MET A 1 30.21 5.14 21.47
N LEU A 2 29.74 3.89 21.46
CA LEU A 2 29.23 3.26 20.23
C LEU A 2 28.07 4.05 19.57
N TYR A 3 27.18 4.64 20.37
CA TYR A 3 26.07 5.45 19.86
C TYR A 3 26.55 6.73 19.13
N THR A 4 27.65 7.37 19.55
CA THR A 4 28.17 8.56 18.84
C THR A 4 28.69 8.20 17.45
N PHE A 5 29.18 6.97 17.29
CA PHE A 5 29.62 6.46 15.99
C PHE A 5 28.44 6.21 15.05
N PHE A 6 27.37 5.55 15.52
CA PHE A 6 26.14 5.38 14.73
C PHE A 6 25.54 6.73 14.32
N ALA A 7 25.40 7.67 15.25
CA ALA A 7 24.83 8.99 14.96
C ALA A 7 25.62 9.71 13.86
N LYS A 8 26.96 9.65 13.91
CA LYS A 8 27.83 10.22 12.88
C LYS A 8 27.60 9.54 11.53
N LYS A 9 27.58 8.20 11.49
CA LYS A 9 27.39 7.43 10.25
C LYS A 9 26.03 7.67 9.60
N ILE A 10 24.96 7.82 10.38
CA ILE A 10 23.64 8.16 9.87
C ILE A 10 23.67 9.57 9.24
N LYS A 11 24.26 10.55 9.94
CA LYS A 11 24.38 11.92 9.43
C LYS A 11 25.23 12.02 8.15
N GLU A 12 26.30 11.23 8.04
CA GLU A 12 27.13 11.16 6.82
C GLU A 12 26.33 10.69 5.59
N ASN A 13 25.30 9.87 5.77
CA ASN A 13 24.44 9.36 4.69
C ASN A 13 23.16 10.18 4.50
N PHE A 14 22.94 11.22 5.31
CA PHE A 14 21.77 12.08 5.20
C PHE A 14 22.03 13.16 4.14
N ARG A 15 21.16 13.25 3.13
CA ARG A 15 21.37 14.14 1.97
C ARG A 15 21.36 15.63 2.32
N TYR A 16 20.71 16.00 3.42
CA TYR A 16 20.51 17.37 3.85
C TYR A 16 21.04 17.59 5.27
N SER A 17 20.99 18.82 5.76
CA SER A 17 21.21 19.06 7.18
C SER A 17 19.96 18.63 7.97
N PRO A 18 20.07 17.72 8.95
CA PRO A 18 18.90 17.28 9.72
C PRO A 18 18.29 18.44 10.52
N THR A 19 16.96 18.47 10.62
CA THR A 19 16.23 19.33 11.56
C THR A 19 16.55 18.95 13.01
N ASP A 20 16.15 19.78 13.98
CA ASP A 20 16.37 19.48 15.40
C ASP A 20 15.66 18.19 15.83
N GLN A 21 14.41 17.98 15.39
CA GLN A 21 13.69 16.73 15.63
C GLN A 21 14.36 15.53 14.97
N GLN A 22 14.81 15.65 13.71
CA GLN A 22 15.55 14.58 13.04
C GLN A 22 16.86 14.26 13.78
N ASN A 23 17.58 15.27 14.29
CA ASN A 23 18.77 15.07 15.12
C ASN A 23 18.45 14.32 16.42
N GLN A 24 17.35 14.64 17.10
CA GLN A 24 16.89 13.91 18.28
C GLN A 24 16.58 12.44 17.96
N VAL A 25 15.87 12.19 16.85
CA VAL A 25 15.57 10.83 16.37
C VAL A 25 16.85 10.06 16.06
N ILE A 26 17.83 10.68 15.39
CA ILE A 26 19.13 10.06 15.10
C ILE A 26 19.86 9.65 16.39
N ILE A 27 19.82 10.49 17.43
CA ILE A 27 20.42 10.18 18.73
C ILE A 27 19.70 8.98 19.38
N GLN A 28 18.37 9.00 19.43
CA GLN A 28 17.56 7.93 20.01
C GLN A 28 17.75 6.60 19.28
N LEU A 29 17.74 6.62 17.94
CA LEU A 29 18.06 5.45 17.11
C LEU A 29 19.46 4.92 17.43
N SER A 30 20.44 5.79 17.60
CA SER A 30 21.81 5.38 17.91
C SER A 30 21.93 4.70 19.28
N HIS A 31 21.16 5.16 20.27
CA HIS A 31 21.03 4.50 21.57
C HIS A 31 20.32 3.14 21.44
N PHE A 32 19.20 3.09 20.72
CA PHE A 32 18.46 1.87 20.44
C PHE A 32 19.33 0.79 19.76
N LEU A 33 20.07 1.16 18.72
CA LEU A 33 20.98 0.24 18.00
C LEU A 33 22.09 -0.26 18.92
N SER A 34 22.62 0.60 19.79
CA SER A 34 23.69 0.26 20.75
C SER A 34 23.22 -0.53 21.98
N SER A 35 21.91 -0.62 22.21
CA SER A 35 21.36 -1.37 23.35
C SER A 35 21.67 -2.85 23.25
N LYS A 36 22.04 -3.49 24.37
CA LYS A 36 22.23 -4.95 24.45
C LYS A 36 20.95 -5.72 24.77
N LYS A 37 19.86 -4.99 24.99
CA LYS A 37 18.59 -5.57 25.39
C LYS A 37 17.85 -6.10 24.16
N THR A 38 17.19 -7.24 24.33
CA THR A 38 16.52 -7.98 23.26
C THR A 38 15.02 -7.71 23.21
N ASP A 39 14.48 -6.99 24.19
CA ASP A 39 13.08 -6.60 24.36
C ASP A 39 12.79 -5.16 23.89
N ASP A 40 13.75 -4.47 23.27
CA ASP A 40 13.56 -3.09 22.80
C ASP A 40 12.87 -3.08 21.42
N ILE A 41 11.91 -2.16 21.23
CA ILE A 41 11.28 -1.82 19.95
C ILE A 41 11.36 -0.30 19.73
N PHE A 42 11.58 0.13 18.49
CA PHE A 42 11.57 1.56 18.15
C PHE A 42 10.30 1.92 17.37
N LEU A 43 9.57 2.93 17.84
CA LEU A 43 8.37 3.45 17.19
C LEU A 43 8.66 4.87 16.69
N LEU A 44 8.75 5.02 15.37
CA LEU A 44 8.98 6.30 14.69
C LEU A 44 7.70 6.79 14.03
N LYS A 45 7.01 7.71 14.70
CA LYS A 45 5.86 8.41 14.14
C LYS A 45 6.30 9.67 13.42
N GLY A 46 5.49 10.07 12.45
CA GLY A 46 5.55 11.43 11.95
C GLY A 46 4.73 11.58 10.70
N TYR A 47 4.55 12.83 10.32
CA TYR A 47 3.61 13.20 9.27
C TYR A 47 4.28 13.20 7.90
N ALA A 48 3.50 13.39 6.84
CA ALA A 48 4.01 13.61 5.50
C ALA A 48 4.93 14.84 5.49
N GLY A 49 6.00 14.78 4.71
CA GLY A 49 6.99 15.85 4.61
C GLY A 49 7.93 16.04 5.81
N THR A 50 7.82 15.22 6.85
CA THR A 50 8.75 15.31 7.99
C THR A 50 10.11 14.65 7.71
N GLY A 51 10.22 13.88 6.62
CA GLY A 51 11.47 13.25 6.20
C GLY A 51 11.77 11.89 6.86
N LYS A 52 10.76 11.18 7.39
CA LYS A 52 10.92 9.85 8.00
C LYS A 52 11.64 8.86 7.08
N THR A 53 11.14 8.69 5.86
CA THR A 53 11.68 7.73 4.89
C THR A 53 13.10 8.11 4.47
N SER A 54 13.40 9.40 4.33
CA SER A 54 14.77 9.90 4.10
C SER A 54 15.72 9.57 5.26
N LEU A 55 15.26 9.73 6.51
CA LEU A 55 16.05 9.45 7.70
C LEU A 55 16.34 7.95 7.82
N VAL A 56 15.32 7.12 7.60
CA VAL A 56 15.47 5.67 7.62
C VAL A 56 16.31 5.18 6.44
N GLY A 57 16.20 5.78 5.24
CA GLY A 57 17.10 5.49 4.12
C GLY A 57 18.56 5.76 4.47
N ALA A 58 18.87 6.88 5.14
CA ALA A 58 20.22 7.16 5.63
C ALA A 58 20.69 6.17 6.70
N LEU A 59 19.79 5.73 7.59
CA LEU A 59 20.07 4.67 8.56
C LEU A 59 20.41 3.35 7.87
N VAL A 60 19.63 2.94 6.87
CA VAL A 60 19.85 1.70 6.11
C VAL A 60 21.22 1.73 5.44
N LYS A 61 21.55 2.82 4.73
CA LYS A 61 22.86 3.00 4.09
C LYS A 61 24.01 2.95 5.10
N ALA A 62 23.84 3.60 6.25
CA ALA A 62 24.81 3.53 7.33
C ALA A 62 25.02 2.09 7.83
N LEU A 63 23.94 1.33 8.06
CA LEU A 63 24.02 -0.06 8.54
C LEU A 63 24.65 -1.01 7.53
N ILE A 64 24.33 -0.86 6.23
CA ILE A 64 24.94 -1.64 5.15
C ILE A 64 26.45 -1.38 5.09
N SER A 65 26.88 -0.11 5.19
CA SER A 65 28.31 0.25 5.21
C SER A 65 29.06 -0.36 6.40
N LEU A 66 28.34 -0.67 7.48
CA LEU A 66 28.84 -1.32 8.70
C LEU A 66 28.64 -2.83 8.70
N GLN A 67 28.23 -3.41 7.55
CA GLN A 67 27.95 -4.84 7.38
C GLN A 67 26.93 -5.39 8.39
N GLN A 68 25.99 -4.54 8.83
CA GLN A 68 24.89 -4.94 9.70
C GLN A 68 23.73 -5.47 8.85
N LYS A 69 23.05 -6.51 9.34
CA LYS A 69 21.93 -7.13 8.64
C LYS A 69 20.66 -6.30 8.85
N VAL A 70 20.02 -5.91 7.75
CA VAL A 70 18.76 -5.15 7.76
C VAL A 70 17.76 -5.81 6.82
N ILE A 71 16.49 -5.81 7.23
CA ILE A 71 15.36 -6.30 6.45
C ILE A 71 14.30 -5.21 6.42
N LEU A 72 13.93 -4.79 5.22
CA LEU A 72 12.92 -3.77 4.98
C LEU A 72 11.59 -4.42 4.62
N MET A 73 10.52 -3.95 5.26
CA MET A 73 9.19 -4.48 5.10
C MET A 73 8.15 -3.37 4.96
N ALA A 74 7.04 -3.66 4.30
CA ALA A 74 5.85 -2.81 4.30
C ALA A 74 4.56 -3.67 4.19
N PRO A 75 3.38 -3.14 4.54
CA PRO A 75 2.12 -3.90 4.47
C PRO A 75 1.68 -4.28 3.06
N THR A 76 1.98 -3.44 2.05
CA THR A 76 1.57 -3.62 0.65
C THR A 76 2.77 -3.65 -0.29
N GLY A 77 2.61 -4.27 -1.47
CA GLY A 77 3.68 -4.35 -2.49
C GLY A 77 4.12 -2.96 -2.95
N ARG A 78 3.17 -2.05 -3.18
CA ARG A 78 3.46 -0.67 -3.58
C ARG A 78 4.24 0.10 -2.51
N ALA A 79 3.83 -0.01 -1.24
CA ALA A 79 4.58 0.60 -0.13
C ALA A 79 6.01 0.03 -0.04
N ALA A 80 6.18 -1.27 -0.25
CA ALA A 80 7.49 -1.89 -0.27
C ALA A 80 8.35 -1.37 -1.44
N LYS A 81 7.80 -1.19 -2.65
CA LYS A 81 8.52 -0.61 -3.79
C LYS A 81 8.98 0.82 -3.50
N VAL A 82 8.06 1.66 -3.01
CA VAL A 82 8.37 3.04 -2.62
C VAL A 82 9.48 3.05 -1.58
N PHE A 83 9.35 2.24 -0.53
CA PHE A 83 10.36 2.15 0.52
C PHE A 83 11.72 1.66 -0.01
N SER A 84 11.72 0.68 -0.92
CA SER A 84 12.92 0.16 -1.58
C SER A 84 13.65 1.24 -2.38
N SER A 85 12.90 2.09 -3.11
CA SER A 85 13.45 3.19 -3.89
C SER A 85 14.10 4.26 -3.01
N TYR A 86 13.42 4.70 -1.94
CA TYR A 86 13.98 5.68 -1.00
C TYR A 86 15.20 5.15 -0.23
N ALA A 87 15.15 3.88 0.20
CA ALA A 87 16.23 3.25 0.95
C ALA A 87 17.43 2.84 0.07
N ASP A 88 17.22 2.73 -1.25
CA ASP A 88 18.19 2.14 -2.20
C ASP A 88 18.60 0.72 -1.75
N TYR A 89 17.62 -0.06 -1.29
CA TYR A 89 17.80 -1.39 -0.76
C TYR A 89 16.50 -2.20 -0.83
N PRO A 90 16.52 -3.51 -1.16
CA PRO A 90 15.31 -4.29 -1.34
C PRO A 90 14.38 -4.30 -0.13
N ALA A 91 13.11 -4.02 -0.35
CA ALA A 91 12.04 -4.15 0.63
C ALA A 91 10.94 -5.11 0.15
N PHE A 92 10.27 -5.76 1.09
CA PHE A 92 9.29 -6.80 0.80
C PHE A 92 7.99 -6.59 1.58
N THR A 93 6.92 -7.29 1.21
CA THR A 93 5.72 -7.26 2.05
C THR A 93 5.98 -7.99 3.38
N ILE A 94 5.33 -7.57 4.46
CA ILE A 94 5.38 -8.28 5.75
C ILE A 94 4.98 -9.74 5.54
N HIS A 95 3.90 -9.97 4.78
CA HIS A 95 3.39 -11.30 4.48
C HIS A 95 4.44 -12.20 3.80
N LYS A 96 5.16 -11.68 2.80
CA LYS A 96 6.26 -12.40 2.13
C LYS A 96 7.36 -12.80 3.10
N ARG A 97 7.61 -11.98 4.12
CA ARG A 97 8.73 -12.21 5.04
C ARG A 97 8.41 -13.19 6.15
N ILE A 98 7.25 -13.05 6.77
CA ILE A 98 6.95 -13.73 8.04
C ILE A 98 6.15 -15.02 7.86
N TYR A 99 5.58 -15.28 6.68
CA TYR A 99 4.79 -16.48 6.42
C TYR A 99 5.46 -17.43 5.43
N ARG A 100 5.05 -18.70 5.50
CA ARG A 100 5.37 -19.74 4.52
C ARG A 100 4.13 -20.57 4.20
N GLU A 101 4.09 -21.14 3.00
CA GLU A 101 3.02 -22.07 2.64
C GLU A 101 3.16 -23.38 3.42
N LYS A 102 2.05 -23.87 4.01
CA LYS A 102 2.04 -25.19 4.66
C LYS A 102 2.26 -26.29 3.62
N LYS A 103 3.34 -27.06 3.78
CA LYS A 103 3.69 -28.17 2.87
C LYS A 103 2.79 -29.41 2.99
N PHE A 104 1.87 -29.46 3.98
CA PHE A 104 1.02 -30.63 4.24
C PHE A 104 -0.40 -30.22 4.66
N GLY A 105 -1.39 -30.45 3.79
CA GLY A 105 -2.81 -30.35 4.13
C GLY A 105 -3.70 -30.23 2.90
N ALA A 106 -4.75 -31.05 2.81
CA ALA A 106 -5.75 -31.01 1.74
C ALA A 106 -6.71 -29.81 1.86
N GLU A 107 -6.70 -29.10 2.98
CA GLU A 107 -7.70 -28.10 3.34
C GLU A 107 -7.03 -26.72 3.38
N ASP A 108 -7.48 -25.87 2.44
CA ASP A 108 -7.08 -24.48 2.19
C ASP A 108 -5.58 -24.20 1.96
N ARG A 109 -5.26 -23.20 1.12
CA ARG A 109 -3.89 -22.67 1.06
C ARG A 109 -3.68 -21.84 2.32
N ASN A 110 -3.42 -22.53 3.43
CA ASN A 110 -3.17 -21.89 4.72
C ASN A 110 -1.67 -21.63 4.84
N PHE A 111 -1.35 -20.37 5.10
CA PHE A 111 -0.01 -19.94 5.42
C PHE A 111 0.21 -20.05 6.92
N GLU A 112 1.37 -20.56 7.33
CA GLU A 112 1.80 -20.53 8.72
C GLU A 112 2.92 -19.55 8.92
N LEU A 113 3.08 -19.12 10.16
CA LEU A 113 4.23 -18.32 10.56
C LEU A 113 5.51 -19.10 10.25
N ASN A 114 6.42 -18.43 9.54
CA ASN A 114 7.72 -18.96 9.20
C ASN A 114 8.65 -18.95 10.43
N VAL A 115 9.71 -19.73 10.39
CA VAL A 115 10.73 -19.73 11.44
C VAL A 115 11.72 -18.61 11.16
N ASN A 116 11.88 -17.69 12.12
CA ASN A 116 12.91 -16.67 12.02
C ASN A 116 14.30 -17.27 12.36
N LEU A 117 15.12 -17.48 11.32
CA LEU A 117 16.49 -17.98 11.43
C LEU A 117 17.54 -16.85 11.49
N TYR A 118 17.11 -15.58 11.56
CA TYR A 118 18.01 -14.44 11.58
C TYR A 118 18.68 -14.25 12.94
N SER A 119 19.91 -13.76 12.89
CA SER A 119 20.68 -13.35 14.06
C SER A 119 21.27 -11.95 13.85
N ASN A 120 21.29 -11.13 14.90
CA ASN A 120 21.83 -9.77 14.88
C ASN A 120 21.25 -8.93 13.71
N THR A 121 19.93 -8.92 13.56
CA THR A 121 19.25 -8.35 12.40
C THR A 121 18.22 -7.30 12.80
N LEU A 122 18.25 -6.16 12.12
CA LEU A 122 17.25 -5.10 12.28
C LEU A 122 16.14 -5.26 11.25
N PHE A 123 14.90 -5.36 11.72
CA PHE A 123 13.71 -5.34 10.90
C PHE A 123 13.12 -3.93 10.93
N ILE A 124 12.77 -3.38 9.76
CA ILE A 124 12.17 -2.05 9.64
C ILE A 124 10.88 -2.18 8.85
N VAL A 125 9.78 -1.68 9.39
CA VAL A 125 8.47 -1.70 8.75
C VAL A 125 7.99 -0.28 8.50
N ASP A 126 7.83 0.09 7.23
CA ASP A 126 7.21 1.36 6.82
C ASP A 126 5.69 1.21 6.65
N GLU A 127 4.98 2.34 6.67
CA GLU A 127 3.51 2.43 6.59
C GLU A 127 2.79 1.54 7.62
N ALA A 128 3.30 1.49 8.86
CA ALA A 128 2.71 0.70 9.95
C ALA A 128 1.27 1.15 10.33
N SER A 129 0.81 2.31 9.82
CA SER A 129 -0.59 2.74 9.88
C SER A 129 -1.56 1.72 9.28
N MET A 130 -1.13 0.87 8.34
CA MET A 130 -1.98 -0.15 7.70
C MET A 130 -1.98 -1.52 8.41
N ILE A 131 -1.21 -1.71 9.49
CA ILE A 131 -1.11 -3.01 10.17
C ILE A 131 -2.29 -3.18 11.14
N ALA A 132 -3.24 -4.03 10.75
CA ALA A 132 -4.41 -4.41 11.54
C ALA A 132 -4.08 -5.49 12.59
N ASN A 133 -4.83 -5.50 13.69
CA ASN A 133 -4.87 -6.64 14.61
C ASN A 133 -6.13 -7.50 14.46
N GLN A 134 -7.06 -7.11 13.58
CA GLN A 134 -8.25 -7.89 13.25
C GLN A 134 -8.27 -8.28 11.77
N GLY A 135 -8.29 -9.59 11.51
CA GLY A 135 -8.11 -10.21 10.20
C GLY A 135 -9.23 -9.95 9.19
N LEU A 136 -9.23 -8.78 8.55
CA LEU A 136 -10.02 -8.54 7.32
C LEU A 136 -9.48 -9.29 6.10
N SER A 137 -8.26 -9.82 6.18
CA SER A 137 -7.60 -10.58 5.10
C SER A 137 -7.82 -12.10 5.20
N GLY A 138 -8.82 -12.53 5.98
CA GLY A 138 -9.20 -13.92 6.12
C GLY A 138 -8.26 -14.73 7.03
N SER A 139 -8.80 -15.77 7.65
CA SER A 139 -8.12 -16.76 8.50
C SER A 139 -7.06 -17.61 7.77
N SER A 140 -6.56 -17.14 6.63
CA SER A 140 -5.64 -17.87 5.75
C SER A 140 -4.16 -17.66 6.09
N PHE A 141 -3.83 -16.72 6.98
CA PHE A 141 -2.46 -16.42 7.41
C PHE A 141 -2.30 -16.50 8.92
N GLY A 142 -1.40 -17.38 9.38
CA GLY A 142 -0.93 -17.42 10.76
C GLY A 142 -2.04 -17.46 11.81
N SER A 143 -1.99 -16.54 12.77
CA SER A 143 -3.00 -16.38 13.82
C SER A 143 -4.25 -15.61 13.36
N GLY A 144 -4.17 -14.90 12.23
CA GLY A 144 -5.17 -13.92 11.79
C GLY A 144 -4.90 -12.49 12.32
N CYS A 145 -3.89 -12.33 13.17
CA CYS A 145 -3.45 -11.04 13.74
C CYS A 145 -2.05 -10.70 13.22
N LEU A 146 -1.95 -9.79 12.23
CA LEU A 146 -0.69 -9.51 11.55
C LEU A 146 0.37 -8.90 12.50
N LEU A 147 -0.05 -8.06 13.44
CA LEU A 147 0.85 -7.44 14.41
C LEU A 147 1.45 -8.49 15.37
N ASP A 148 0.61 -9.37 15.93
CA ASP A 148 1.03 -10.46 16.81
C ASP A 148 2.06 -11.36 16.11
N ASP A 149 1.73 -11.78 14.87
CA ASP A 149 2.57 -12.65 14.05
C ASP A 149 3.92 -11.99 13.73
N LEU A 150 3.91 -10.69 13.40
CA LEU A 150 5.12 -9.92 13.14
C LEU A 150 6.02 -9.82 14.38
N ILE A 151 5.46 -9.47 15.54
CA ILE A 151 6.20 -9.36 16.80
C ILE A 151 6.79 -10.72 17.17
N HIS A 152 5.96 -11.77 17.17
CA HIS A 152 6.41 -13.12 17.48
C HIS A 152 7.52 -13.57 16.53
N TYR A 153 7.37 -13.36 15.23
CA TYR A 153 8.40 -13.71 14.24
C TYR A 153 9.71 -12.98 14.50
N VAL A 154 9.69 -11.65 14.66
CA VAL A 154 10.93 -10.87 14.80
C VAL A 154 11.67 -11.27 16.09
N TYR A 155 10.97 -11.36 17.21
CA TYR A 155 11.57 -11.63 18.51
C TYR A 155 11.83 -13.11 18.81
N SER A 156 11.38 -14.05 17.95
CA SER A 156 11.85 -15.43 18.00
C SER A 156 13.26 -15.60 17.41
N GLY A 157 13.79 -14.59 16.70
CA GLY A 157 15.15 -14.56 16.18
C GLY A 157 16.19 -14.20 17.25
N THR A 158 17.47 -14.49 16.99
CA THR A 158 18.54 -14.22 17.98
C THR A 158 19.02 -12.78 17.89
N ASN A 159 18.88 -11.98 18.95
CA ASN A 159 19.30 -10.56 18.98
C ASN A 159 18.75 -9.77 17.77
N CYS A 160 17.48 -9.98 17.45
CA CYS A 160 16.77 -9.20 16.44
C CYS A 160 16.07 -8.01 17.09
N LYS A 161 15.88 -6.94 16.31
CA LYS A 161 15.21 -5.71 16.76
C LYS A 161 14.23 -5.24 15.70
N LEU A 162 13.20 -4.52 16.13
CA LEU A 162 12.14 -4.00 15.26
C LEU A 162 12.07 -2.47 15.33
N ILE A 163 11.95 -1.85 14.16
CA ILE A 163 11.50 -0.47 13.98
C ILE A 163 10.15 -0.50 13.28
N LEU A 164 9.14 0.10 13.90
CA LEU A 164 7.86 0.42 13.25
C LEU A 164 7.85 1.91 12.94
N MET A 165 7.55 2.27 11.70
CA MET A 165 7.35 3.66 11.32
C MET A 165 6.03 3.86 10.57
N GLY A 166 5.40 5.01 10.78
CA GLY A 166 4.14 5.32 10.15
C GLY A 166 3.63 6.71 10.49
N ASP A 167 2.45 7.01 9.97
CA ASP A 167 1.80 8.31 10.08
C ASP A 167 0.42 8.15 10.73
N THR A 168 0.23 8.80 11.88
CA THR A 168 -0.99 8.73 12.69
C THR A 168 -2.15 9.55 12.12
N ALA A 169 -1.89 10.46 11.19
CA ALA A 169 -2.91 11.24 10.49
C ALA A 169 -3.44 10.53 9.23
N GLN A 170 -2.77 9.46 8.77
CA GLN A 170 -3.31 8.64 7.69
C GLN A 170 -4.50 7.78 8.15
N LEU A 171 -5.22 7.22 7.17
CA LEU A 171 -6.27 6.25 7.42
C LEU A 171 -5.73 5.06 8.25
N PRO A 172 -6.42 4.67 9.33
CA PRO A 172 -6.12 3.47 10.08
C PRO A 172 -6.44 2.21 9.24
N PRO A 173 -6.10 1.00 9.73
CA PRO A 173 -6.56 -0.21 9.09
C PRO A 173 -8.09 -0.23 8.99
N ILE A 174 -8.62 -0.78 7.91
CA ILE A 174 -10.08 -0.83 7.68
C ILE A 174 -10.75 -1.47 8.90
N GLY A 175 -11.87 -0.90 9.36
CA GLY A 175 -12.61 -1.42 10.51
C GLY A 175 -11.99 -1.12 11.88
N GLU A 176 -10.88 -0.39 11.95
CA GLU A 176 -10.25 0.05 13.20
C GLU A 176 -10.18 1.59 13.27
N ASP A 177 -10.31 2.15 14.47
CA ASP A 177 -10.25 3.61 14.69
C ASP A 177 -8.80 4.13 14.76
N LEU A 178 -7.84 3.28 15.12
CA LEU A 178 -6.42 3.62 15.25
C LEU A 178 -5.58 2.43 14.81
N SER A 179 -4.36 2.68 14.34
CA SER A 179 -3.41 1.59 14.06
C SER A 179 -2.82 1.06 15.37
N PRO A 180 -3.02 -0.23 15.72
CA PRO A 180 -2.45 -0.82 16.93
C PRO A 180 -0.91 -0.85 16.87
N ALA A 181 -0.33 -0.95 15.68
CA ALA A 181 1.11 -0.92 15.47
C ALA A 181 1.74 0.46 15.77
N LEU A 182 0.93 1.52 15.85
CA LEU A 182 1.36 2.89 16.18
C LEU A 182 0.99 3.30 17.62
N ILE A 183 0.49 2.39 18.47
CA ILE A 183 0.15 2.70 19.87
C ILE A 183 1.22 2.12 20.81
N SER A 184 1.90 3.01 21.54
CA SER A 184 2.99 2.62 22.46
C SER A 184 2.52 1.64 23.53
N ASP A 185 1.32 1.83 24.08
CA ASP A 185 0.77 0.96 25.12
C ASP A 185 0.45 -0.44 24.62
N GLN A 186 -0.04 -0.55 23.37
CA GLN A 186 -0.28 -1.84 22.71
C GLN A 186 1.04 -2.60 22.54
N LEU A 187 2.08 -1.93 22.02
CA LEU A 187 3.41 -2.52 21.86
C LEU A 187 4.03 -2.93 23.21
N SER A 188 3.82 -2.13 24.26
CA SER A 188 4.27 -2.45 25.62
C SER A 188 3.55 -3.69 26.20
N GLY A 189 2.30 -3.93 25.78
CA GLY A 189 1.52 -5.11 26.15
C GLY A 189 2.15 -6.44 25.74
N TYR A 190 3.00 -6.46 24.71
CA TYR A 190 3.80 -7.64 24.32
C TYR A 190 5.06 -7.84 25.20
N GLY A 191 5.24 -7.04 26.26
CA GLY A 191 6.41 -7.07 27.12
C GLY A 191 7.64 -6.35 26.53
N LEU A 192 7.44 -5.50 25.51
CA LEU A 192 8.50 -4.76 24.84
C LEU A 192 8.75 -3.41 25.52
N ARG A 193 10.02 -2.95 25.52
CA ARG A 193 10.36 -1.58 25.87
C ARG A 193 10.29 -0.70 24.62
N VAL A 194 9.33 0.21 24.60
CA VAL A 194 9.07 1.07 23.45
C VAL A 194 9.91 2.35 23.52
N HIS A 195 10.73 2.57 22.49
CA HIS A 195 11.39 3.84 22.20
C HIS A 195 10.53 4.64 21.22
N ASN A 196 9.67 5.52 21.72
CA ASN A 196 8.76 6.32 20.90
C ASN A 196 9.38 7.67 20.53
N CYS A 197 9.32 8.04 19.25
CA CYS A 197 9.68 9.35 18.74
C CYS A 197 8.61 9.81 17.73
N GLU A 198 8.28 11.10 17.74
CA GLU A 198 7.32 11.68 16.81
C GLU A 198 7.93 12.90 16.13
N MET A 199 7.88 12.91 14.80
CA MET A 199 8.35 14.01 13.96
C MET A 199 7.15 14.83 13.47
N THR A 200 7.12 16.10 13.83
CA THR A 200 6.04 17.05 13.50
C THR A 200 6.47 18.09 12.48
N ASP A 201 7.76 18.41 12.44
CA ASP A 201 8.30 19.51 11.64
C ASP A 201 8.46 19.10 10.18
N VAL A 202 7.76 19.80 9.29
CA VAL A 202 7.91 19.64 7.83
C VAL A 202 9.26 20.23 7.41
N VAL A 203 9.96 19.57 6.49
CA VAL A 203 11.27 20.03 6.05
C VAL A 203 11.18 21.32 5.23
N ARG A 204 12.13 22.24 5.41
CA ARG A 204 12.10 23.59 4.83
C ARG A 204 12.00 23.64 3.30
N GLN A 205 12.46 22.59 2.61
CA GLN A 205 12.41 22.48 1.14
C GLN A 205 10.98 22.34 0.62
N GLU A 206 10.06 21.96 1.51
CA GLU A 206 8.66 21.68 1.21
C GLU A 206 7.73 22.81 1.68
N GLU A 207 8.26 23.92 2.22
CA GLU A 207 7.46 25.08 2.68
C GLU A 207 6.69 25.76 1.55
N ASN A 208 7.13 25.60 0.29
CA ASN A 208 6.45 26.15 -0.89
C ASN A 208 5.42 25.18 -1.49
N SER A 209 5.16 24.03 -0.86
CA SER A 209 4.18 23.05 -1.32
C SER A 209 2.80 23.34 -0.72
N GLY A 210 1.83 23.62 -1.59
CA GLY A 210 0.42 23.73 -1.23
C GLY A 210 -0.16 22.39 -0.78
N ILE A 211 0.32 21.27 -1.34
CA ILE A 211 -0.08 19.92 -0.91
C ILE A 211 0.25 19.73 0.57
N LEU A 212 1.50 20.01 0.96
CA LEU A 212 1.98 19.79 2.33
C LEU A 212 1.51 20.86 3.31
N TYR A 213 1.34 22.10 2.85
CA TYR A 213 0.68 23.14 3.63
C TYR A 213 -0.73 22.69 4.05
N ASN A 214 -1.55 22.25 3.08
CA ASN A 214 -2.92 21.82 3.37
C ASN A 214 -2.96 20.50 4.15
N ALA A 215 -2.07 19.55 3.87
CA ALA A 215 -1.95 18.34 4.68
C ALA A 215 -1.59 18.67 6.15
N THR A 216 -0.73 19.67 6.37
CA THR A 216 -0.41 20.16 7.71
C THR A 216 -1.62 20.76 8.41
N GLN A 217 -2.43 21.56 7.71
CA GLN A 217 -3.67 22.12 8.28
C GLN A 217 -4.66 21.01 8.66
N LEU A 218 -4.90 20.04 7.77
CA LEU A 218 -5.76 18.88 8.05
C LEU A 218 -5.32 18.12 9.31
N ARG A 219 -4.00 17.94 9.47
CA ARG A 219 -3.42 17.36 10.68
C ARG A 219 -3.68 18.22 11.91
N THR A 220 -3.51 19.54 11.83
CA THR A 220 -3.75 20.44 12.96
C THR A 220 -5.20 20.30 13.43
N HIS A 221 -6.17 20.32 12.50
CA HIS A 221 -7.57 20.06 12.80
C HIS A 221 -7.80 18.70 13.48
N LEU A 222 -7.15 17.62 13.00
CA LEU A 222 -7.21 16.30 13.65
C LEU A 222 -6.67 16.33 15.09
N SER A 223 -5.57 17.05 15.34
CA SER A 223 -4.94 17.13 16.67
C SER A 223 -5.75 17.98 17.65
N GLU A 224 -6.42 19.02 17.18
CA GLU A 224 -7.25 19.93 17.98
C GLU A 224 -8.68 19.41 18.15
N GLY A 225 -9.07 18.38 17.41
CA GLY A 225 -10.44 17.84 17.40
C GLY A 225 -11.44 18.71 16.63
N ASP A 226 -10.97 19.68 15.83
CA ASP A 226 -11.82 20.54 14.99
C ASP A 226 -12.15 19.86 13.66
N VAL A 227 -12.91 18.76 13.76
CA VAL A 227 -13.30 17.91 12.61
C VAL A 227 -14.77 18.04 12.24
N LEU A 228 -15.47 19.00 12.84
CA LEU A 228 -16.91 19.24 12.65
C LEU A 228 -17.21 20.33 11.61
N LYS A 229 -16.17 20.93 11.04
CA LYS A 229 -16.25 21.95 10.00
C LYS A 229 -15.57 21.46 8.73
N LEU A 230 -16.06 21.94 7.59
CA LEU A 230 -15.41 21.65 6.32
C LEU A 230 -14.04 22.36 6.29
N PRO A 231 -12.92 21.64 6.05
CA PRO A 231 -11.60 22.24 6.10
C PRO A 231 -11.41 23.17 4.91
N GLN A 232 -10.92 24.39 5.17
CA GLN A 232 -10.54 25.35 4.13
C GLN A 232 -9.23 24.92 3.48
N ILE A 233 -9.20 24.87 2.16
CA ILE A 233 -8.05 24.43 1.37
C ILE A 233 -7.48 25.63 0.65
N LYS A 234 -6.23 25.97 0.98
CA LYS A 234 -5.52 27.10 0.38
C LYS A 234 -4.92 26.71 -0.97
N LEU A 235 -5.33 27.40 -2.02
CA LEU A 235 -4.77 27.24 -3.37
C LEU A 235 -3.86 28.40 -3.76
N GLN A 236 -4.14 29.59 -3.24
CA GLN A 236 -3.36 30.78 -3.56
C GLN A 236 -1.91 30.62 -3.12
N ASP A 237 -1.00 31.19 -3.92
CA ASP A 237 0.46 31.17 -3.73
C ASP A 237 1.15 29.80 -3.96
N PHE A 238 0.42 28.79 -4.44
CA PHE A 238 0.95 27.45 -4.69
C PHE A 238 0.78 27.02 -6.16
N LEU A 239 1.78 26.30 -6.68
CA LEU A 239 1.79 25.80 -8.07
C LEU A 239 1.46 24.30 -8.18
N ASP A 240 1.53 23.59 -7.05
CA ASP A 240 1.38 22.15 -6.93
C ASP A 240 -0.04 21.71 -6.54
N ILE A 241 -0.97 22.65 -6.32
CA ILE A 241 -2.38 22.35 -6.03
C ILE A 241 -3.31 23.29 -6.78
N LYS A 242 -4.34 22.75 -7.45
CA LYS A 242 -5.38 23.56 -8.09
C LYS A 242 -6.74 22.87 -8.11
N ASN A 243 -7.80 23.66 -8.21
CA ASN A 243 -9.14 23.16 -8.45
C ASN A 243 -9.37 22.96 -9.96
N VAL A 244 -9.97 21.83 -10.33
CA VAL A 244 -10.29 21.46 -11.72
C VAL A 244 -11.80 21.28 -11.83
N PRO A 245 -12.49 22.20 -12.53
CA PRO A 245 -13.91 22.02 -12.86
C PRO A 245 -14.13 20.78 -13.72
N GLY A 246 -15.30 20.16 -13.61
CA GLY A 246 -15.65 18.96 -14.38
C GLY A 246 -15.62 19.17 -15.90
N THR A 247 -15.78 20.42 -16.36
CA THR A 247 -15.66 20.80 -17.78
C THR A 247 -14.23 20.71 -18.31
N GLU A 248 -13.23 20.88 -17.45
CA GLU A 248 -11.79 20.87 -17.79
C GLU A 248 -11.13 19.53 -17.46
N LEU A 249 -11.80 18.67 -16.68
CA LEU A 249 -11.25 17.43 -16.15
C LEU A 249 -10.67 16.49 -17.22
N ILE A 250 -11.38 16.33 -18.34
CA ILE A 250 -10.95 15.44 -19.44
C ILE A 250 -9.66 15.96 -20.07
N GLU A 251 -9.58 17.27 -20.31
CA GLU A 251 -8.42 17.92 -20.93
C GLU A 251 -7.19 17.87 -20.01
N GLU A 252 -7.39 18.14 -18.72
CA GLU A 252 -6.30 18.12 -17.74
C GLU A 252 -5.76 16.69 -17.54
N LEU A 253 -6.64 15.69 -17.40
CA LEU A 253 -6.22 14.28 -17.32
C LEU A 253 -5.44 13.84 -18.56
N ASN A 254 -5.94 14.20 -19.75
CA ASN A 254 -5.27 13.87 -21.00
C ASN A 254 -3.88 14.53 -21.10
N THR A 255 -3.76 15.78 -20.62
CA THR A 255 -2.49 16.50 -20.57
C THR A 255 -1.49 15.80 -19.65
N CYS A 256 -1.90 15.43 -18.43
CA CYS A 256 -1.06 14.67 -17.49
C CYS A 256 -0.63 13.31 -18.06
N TYR A 257 -1.55 12.58 -18.69
CA TYR A 257 -1.21 11.31 -19.36
C TYR A 257 -0.19 11.48 -20.48
N GLY A 258 -0.25 12.57 -21.25
CA GLY A 258 0.72 12.86 -22.30
C GLY A 258 2.11 13.30 -21.77
N ARG A 259 2.15 13.97 -20.61
CA ARG A 259 3.38 14.57 -20.05
C ARG A 259 4.13 13.61 -19.12
N GLU A 260 3.44 12.99 -18.17
CA GLU A 260 4.06 12.07 -17.19
C GLU A 260 3.81 10.60 -17.50
N GLY A 261 2.72 10.27 -18.19
CA GLY A 261 2.26 8.90 -18.37
C GLY A 261 1.06 8.54 -17.48
N MET A 262 0.39 7.44 -17.85
CA MET A 262 -0.78 6.93 -17.13
C MET A 262 -0.42 6.26 -15.79
N ASP A 263 0.78 5.72 -15.67
CA ASP A 263 1.33 5.11 -14.46
C ASP A 263 1.67 6.14 -13.38
N GLU A 264 1.93 7.38 -13.76
CA GLU A 264 2.24 8.51 -12.88
C GLU A 264 1.03 9.44 -12.61
N THR A 265 -0.15 9.07 -13.10
CA THR A 265 -1.37 9.89 -12.99
C THR A 265 -2.56 9.04 -12.56
N ILE A 266 -3.16 9.37 -11.41
CA ILE A 266 -4.24 8.59 -10.79
C ILE A 266 -5.44 9.46 -10.42
N VAL A 267 -6.65 8.92 -10.53
CA VAL A 267 -7.84 9.49 -9.86
C VAL A 267 -8.08 8.78 -8.52
N VAL A 268 -8.16 9.54 -7.44
CA VAL A 268 -8.51 9.03 -6.10
C VAL A 268 -9.90 9.50 -5.73
N CYS A 269 -10.74 8.56 -5.31
CA CYS A 269 -12.13 8.84 -4.92
C CYS A 269 -12.55 8.10 -3.64
N ARG A 270 -13.76 8.36 -3.16
CA ARG A 270 -14.24 7.77 -1.89
C ARG A 270 -14.78 6.36 -2.00
N SER A 271 -15.39 6.00 -3.13
CA SER A 271 -16.15 4.75 -3.23
C SER A 271 -15.81 3.95 -4.48
N ASN A 272 -15.95 2.63 -4.40
CA ASN A 272 -15.76 1.75 -5.55
C ASN A 272 -16.69 2.11 -6.72
N LYS A 273 -17.93 2.52 -6.42
CA LYS A 273 -18.88 2.98 -7.44
C LYS A 273 -18.34 4.19 -8.21
N ARG A 274 -17.78 5.18 -7.50
CA ARG A 274 -17.14 6.35 -8.11
C ARG A 274 -15.90 5.97 -8.92
N ALA A 275 -15.04 5.10 -8.38
CA ALA A 275 -13.87 4.59 -9.09
C ALA A 275 -14.28 3.91 -10.42
N ASN A 276 -15.31 3.06 -10.39
CA ASN A 276 -15.83 2.40 -11.58
C ASN A 276 -16.38 3.39 -12.62
N LEU A 277 -17.07 4.46 -12.19
CA LEU A 277 -17.55 5.51 -13.10
C LEU A 277 -16.39 6.26 -13.75
N TYR A 278 -15.38 6.66 -12.98
CA TYR A 278 -14.17 7.28 -13.55
C TYR A 278 -13.45 6.35 -14.51
N ASN A 279 -13.21 5.11 -14.12
CA ASN A 279 -12.55 4.13 -14.98
C ASN A 279 -13.27 3.96 -16.32
N LYS A 280 -14.60 3.84 -16.31
CA LYS A 280 -15.41 3.78 -17.55
C LYS A 280 -15.32 5.07 -18.36
N GLY A 281 -15.42 6.22 -17.70
CA GLY A 281 -15.34 7.54 -18.34
C GLY A 281 -13.98 7.81 -18.97
N ILE A 282 -12.89 7.52 -18.27
CA ILE A 282 -11.52 7.67 -18.77
C ILE A 282 -11.28 6.77 -19.98
N ARG A 283 -11.67 5.49 -19.90
CA ARG A 283 -11.53 4.57 -21.04
C ARG A 283 -12.29 5.06 -22.27
N ALA A 284 -13.55 5.46 -22.10
CA ALA A 284 -14.38 5.89 -23.22
C ALA A 284 -14.00 7.27 -23.79
N ALA A 285 -13.80 8.27 -22.92
CA ALA A 285 -13.69 9.67 -23.33
C ALA A 285 -12.25 10.16 -23.54
N ILE A 286 -11.26 9.54 -22.88
CA ILE A 286 -9.85 9.96 -22.98
C ILE A 286 -9.05 8.95 -23.81
N LEU A 287 -9.22 7.66 -23.53
CA LEU A 287 -8.45 6.59 -24.19
C LEU A 287 -9.13 6.05 -25.46
N TYR A 288 -10.38 6.44 -25.71
CA TYR A 288 -11.20 5.99 -26.85
C TYR A 288 -11.26 4.46 -26.97
N ARG A 289 -11.44 3.77 -25.83
CA ARG A 289 -11.51 2.32 -25.69
C ARG A 289 -12.96 1.87 -25.49
N GLU A 290 -13.54 1.27 -26.52
CA GLU A 290 -14.91 0.75 -26.49
C GLU A 290 -15.00 -0.72 -26.06
N ASP A 291 -13.95 -1.50 -26.32
CA ASP A 291 -13.94 -2.91 -25.95
C ASP A 291 -13.90 -3.11 -24.42
N GLU A 292 -14.36 -4.29 -23.99
CA GLU A 292 -14.29 -4.67 -22.59
C GLU A 292 -12.84 -4.69 -22.07
N LEU A 293 -11.87 -5.06 -22.88
CA LEU A 293 -10.47 -5.00 -22.50
C LEU A 293 -9.63 -4.72 -23.73
N ASN A 294 -8.64 -3.83 -23.61
CA ASN A 294 -7.74 -3.45 -24.68
C ASN A 294 -6.28 -3.62 -24.25
N THR A 295 -5.42 -3.81 -25.25
CA THR A 295 -3.97 -3.68 -25.04
C THR A 295 -3.65 -2.27 -24.53
N GLY A 296 -2.79 -2.18 -23.53
CA GLY A 296 -2.43 -0.97 -22.80
C GLY A 296 -3.41 -0.60 -21.68
N ASP A 297 -4.40 -1.42 -21.34
CA ASP A 297 -5.24 -1.18 -20.15
C ASP A 297 -4.43 -1.34 -18.86
N LEU A 298 -4.62 -0.40 -17.93
CA LEU A 298 -4.09 -0.50 -16.57
C LEU A 298 -5.13 -1.18 -15.69
N LEU A 299 -4.73 -2.28 -15.06
CA LEU A 299 -5.57 -3.10 -14.20
C LEU A 299 -4.99 -3.17 -12.80
N MET A 300 -5.85 -3.18 -11.79
CA MET A 300 -5.50 -3.45 -10.40
C MET A 300 -5.94 -4.86 -10.04
N VAL A 301 -5.02 -5.62 -9.44
CA VAL A 301 -5.30 -6.96 -8.92
C VAL A 301 -5.99 -6.85 -7.57
N ASN A 302 -7.15 -7.48 -7.39
CA ASN A 302 -7.98 -7.30 -6.20
C ASN A 302 -7.82 -8.41 -5.15
N LYS A 303 -7.04 -9.45 -5.45
CA LYS A 303 -6.80 -10.59 -4.57
C LYS A 303 -5.39 -11.12 -4.80
N ASN A 304 -4.70 -11.46 -3.71
CA ASN A 304 -3.37 -12.06 -3.78
C ASN A 304 -3.41 -13.33 -4.65
N ASN A 305 -2.45 -13.47 -5.55
CA ASN A 305 -2.33 -14.61 -6.44
C ASN A 305 -0.91 -15.18 -6.42
N TYR A 306 -0.81 -16.45 -6.03
CA TYR A 306 0.45 -17.20 -5.89
C TYR A 306 0.66 -18.22 -7.03
N PHE A 307 -0.23 -18.26 -8.01
CA PHE A 307 -0.22 -19.26 -9.05
C PHE A 307 0.68 -18.85 -10.20
N TRP A 308 0.45 -17.65 -10.74
CA TRP A 308 1.14 -17.13 -11.93
C TRP A 308 2.59 -16.73 -11.68
N SER A 309 2.95 -16.50 -10.42
CA SER A 309 4.29 -16.10 -10.00
C SER A 309 5.27 -17.26 -9.87
N LYS A 310 4.81 -18.52 -9.90
CA LYS A 310 5.65 -19.71 -9.59
C LYS A 310 6.82 -19.91 -10.55
N GLU A 311 6.67 -19.46 -11.78
CA GLU A 311 7.69 -19.59 -12.83
C GLU A 311 8.74 -18.48 -12.76
N TYR A 312 8.52 -17.48 -11.89
CA TYR A 312 9.29 -16.26 -11.81
C TYR A 312 9.96 -16.14 -10.45
N LYS A 313 11.30 -16.26 -10.42
CA LYS A 313 12.05 -16.29 -9.15
C LYS A 313 12.07 -14.93 -8.44
N GLU A 314 11.85 -13.88 -9.20
CA GLU A 314 11.88 -12.49 -8.77
C GLU A 314 10.54 -12.06 -8.13
N ILE A 315 9.45 -12.73 -8.51
CA ILE A 315 8.08 -12.42 -8.08
C ILE A 315 7.54 -13.63 -7.33
N ASP A 316 7.33 -13.54 -6.01
CA ASP A 316 6.78 -14.67 -5.25
C ASP A 316 5.26 -14.80 -5.42
N PHE A 317 4.56 -13.67 -5.54
CA PHE A 317 3.12 -13.58 -5.75
C PHE A 317 2.73 -12.19 -6.25
N ILE A 318 1.57 -12.10 -6.88
CA ILE A 318 0.97 -10.84 -7.32
C ILE A 318 0.01 -10.37 -6.23
N ALA A 319 0.24 -9.18 -5.67
CA ALA A 319 -0.44 -8.71 -4.49
C ALA A 319 -1.78 -8.02 -4.79
N ASN A 320 -2.68 -8.02 -3.79
CA ASN A 320 -3.86 -7.17 -3.82
C ASN A 320 -3.46 -5.68 -3.80
N GLY A 321 -4.02 -4.91 -4.73
CA GLY A 321 -3.73 -3.50 -4.95
C GLY A 321 -2.64 -3.24 -5.98
N GLU A 322 -1.99 -4.29 -6.49
CA GLU A 322 -0.92 -4.19 -7.48
C GLU A 322 -1.47 -3.79 -8.85
N ILE A 323 -0.80 -2.86 -9.53
CA ILE A 323 -1.18 -2.41 -10.87
C ILE A 323 -0.37 -3.22 -11.89
N VAL A 324 -1.07 -3.70 -12.90
CA VAL A 324 -0.52 -4.43 -14.05
C VAL A 324 -1.00 -3.76 -15.33
N LYS A 325 -0.19 -3.81 -16.37
CA LYS A 325 -0.56 -3.29 -17.70
C LYS A 325 -0.77 -4.45 -18.64
N VAL A 326 -1.86 -4.43 -19.41
CA VAL A 326 -2.11 -5.43 -20.45
C VAL A 326 -1.17 -5.14 -21.62
N GLU A 327 -0.20 -6.00 -21.90
CA GLU A 327 0.71 -5.83 -23.04
C GLU A 327 0.18 -6.53 -24.30
N ARG A 328 -0.51 -7.66 -24.13
CA ARG A 328 -1.15 -8.39 -25.23
C ARG A 328 -2.44 -9.02 -24.75
N LEU A 329 -3.47 -8.97 -25.60
CA LEU A 329 -4.74 -9.65 -25.40
C LEU A 329 -4.91 -10.72 -26.48
N ASN A 330 -5.01 -11.98 -26.06
CA ASN A 330 -5.06 -13.12 -26.99
C ASN A 330 -6.51 -13.49 -27.34
N SER A 331 -7.32 -13.81 -26.33
CA SER A 331 -8.71 -14.21 -26.53
C SER A 331 -9.56 -13.94 -25.30
N THR A 332 -10.82 -13.55 -25.53
CA THR A 332 -11.87 -13.44 -24.51
C THR A 332 -12.91 -14.52 -24.72
N TYR A 333 -13.34 -15.20 -23.67
CA TYR A 333 -14.28 -16.32 -23.77
C TYR A 333 -15.11 -16.50 -22.50
N GLU A 334 -16.24 -17.20 -22.61
CA GLU A 334 -17.07 -17.58 -21.46
C GLU A 334 -16.84 -19.04 -21.10
N LEU A 335 -16.63 -19.33 -19.81
CA LEU A 335 -16.47 -20.67 -19.27
C LEU A 335 -16.98 -20.71 -17.82
N TYR A 336 -17.60 -21.80 -17.39
CA TYR A 336 -18.17 -21.96 -16.04
C TYR A 336 -19.21 -20.89 -15.64
N GLY A 337 -19.79 -20.17 -16.60
CA GLY A 337 -20.66 -19.01 -16.34
C GLY A 337 -19.90 -17.72 -15.99
N PHE A 338 -18.58 -17.69 -16.22
CA PHE A 338 -17.70 -16.55 -16.02
C PHE A 338 -17.02 -16.17 -17.34
N ARG A 339 -16.56 -14.92 -17.43
CA ARG A 339 -15.87 -14.34 -18.57
C ARG A 339 -14.39 -14.23 -18.26
N PHE A 340 -13.56 -14.80 -19.13
CA PHE A 340 -12.12 -14.84 -18.99
C PHE A 340 -11.44 -14.14 -20.16
N ALA A 341 -10.21 -13.68 -19.92
CA ALA A 341 -9.28 -13.31 -20.98
C ALA A 341 -7.93 -13.99 -20.77
N ASP A 342 -7.36 -14.47 -21.87
CA ASP A 342 -5.94 -14.84 -21.93
C ASP A 342 -5.15 -13.61 -22.35
N ALA A 343 -4.20 -13.20 -21.52
CA ALA A 343 -3.45 -11.98 -21.73
C ALA A 343 -2.00 -12.12 -21.26
N THR A 344 -1.10 -11.39 -21.93
CA THR A 344 0.21 -11.06 -21.36
C THR A 344 0.06 -9.74 -20.61
N ILE A 345 0.45 -9.73 -19.34
CA ILE A 345 0.52 -8.51 -18.53
C ILE A 345 1.98 -8.18 -18.20
N SER A 346 2.29 -6.90 -18.01
CA SER A 346 3.52 -6.43 -17.38
C SER A 346 3.24 -5.89 -15.97
N LEU A 347 4.22 -6.00 -15.08
CA LEU A 347 4.18 -5.39 -13.75
C LEU A 347 5.09 -4.15 -13.74
N PRO A 348 4.56 -2.92 -13.86
CA PRO A 348 5.36 -1.69 -13.82
C PRO A 348 6.16 -1.55 -12.51
N ASP A 349 5.73 -2.25 -11.47
CA ASP A 349 6.37 -2.28 -10.18
C ASP A 349 7.59 -3.20 -10.07
N TYR A 350 7.80 -4.07 -11.07
CA TYR A 350 8.84 -5.11 -11.10
C TYR A 350 9.61 -5.05 -12.43
N ASP A 351 10.21 -3.91 -12.76
CA ASP A 351 10.99 -3.70 -13.99
C ASP A 351 10.25 -4.11 -15.28
N HIS A 352 8.92 -3.95 -15.29
CA HIS A 352 8.04 -4.33 -16.40
C HIS A 352 8.11 -5.82 -16.76
N TYR A 353 8.32 -6.69 -15.76
CA TYR A 353 8.30 -8.13 -15.95
C TYR A 353 7.00 -8.58 -16.64
N GLU A 354 7.11 -9.28 -17.77
CA GLU A 354 5.96 -9.81 -18.53
C GLU A 354 5.60 -11.22 -18.10
N MET A 355 4.30 -11.51 -18.01
CA MET A 355 3.80 -12.87 -17.75
C MET A 355 2.46 -13.13 -18.43
N ASP A 356 2.29 -14.37 -18.88
CA ASP A 356 1.03 -14.85 -19.42
C ASP A 356 0.11 -15.32 -18.30
N VAL A 357 -1.12 -14.80 -18.29
CA VAL A 357 -2.10 -15.01 -17.23
C VAL A 357 -3.51 -15.19 -17.79
N LYS A 358 -4.38 -15.78 -16.97
CA LYS A 358 -5.84 -15.70 -17.14
C LYS A 358 -6.39 -14.57 -16.28
N LEU A 359 -7.19 -13.70 -16.87
CA LEU A 359 -7.91 -12.62 -16.18
C LEU A 359 -9.38 -13.00 -16.01
N LEU A 360 -9.95 -12.76 -14.82
CA LEU A 360 -11.38 -12.89 -14.58
C LEU A 360 -12.06 -11.54 -14.83
N LEU A 361 -12.79 -11.42 -15.93
CA LEU A 361 -13.37 -10.15 -16.39
C LEU A 361 -14.64 -9.77 -15.63
N ASN A 362 -15.32 -10.71 -14.97
CA ASN A 362 -16.52 -10.42 -14.18
C ASN A 362 -16.28 -9.33 -13.14
N THR A 363 -15.08 -9.26 -12.55
CA THR A 363 -14.77 -8.27 -11.50
C THR A 363 -14.46 -6.88 -12.04
N LEU A 364 -14.27 -6.70 -13.35
CA LEU A 364 -13.97 -5.40 -13.96
C LEU A 364 -15.07 -4.37 -13.73
N HIS A 365 -16.33 -4.82 -13.70
CA HIS A 365 -17.49 -3.94 -13.66
C HIS A 365 -18.25 -3.96 -12.34
N THR A 366 -17.87 -4.81 -11.38
CA THR A 366 -18.57 -4.90 -10.10
C THR A 366 -18.18 -3.76 -9.18
N ASP A 367 -19.14 -3.28 -8.39
CA ASP A 367 -18.86 -2.30 -7.32
C ASP A 367 -18.22 -2.97 -6.08
N THR A 368 -18.28 -4.31 -5.97
CA THR A 368 -17.65 -5.08 -4.90
C THR A 368 -16.14 -5.13 -5.05
N PRO A 369 -15.34 -5.15 -3.97
CA PRO A 369 -13.87 -5.18 -4.06
C PRO A 369 -13.34 -6.41 -4.81
N ALA A 370 -14.01 -7.55 -4.67
CA ALA A 370 -13.64 -8.82 -5.30
C ALA A 370 -14.90 -9.59 -5.71
N LEU A 371 -14.71 -10.79 -6.26
CA LEU A 371 -15.78 -11.73 -6.53
C LEU A 371 -16.60 -12.01 -5.24
N SER A 372 -17.92 -12.09 -5.35
CA SER A 372 -18.76 -12.40 -4.20
C SER A 372 -18.48 -13.81 -3.67
N ARG A 373 -18.75 -14.08 -2.39
CA ARG A 373 -18.57 -15.43 -1.82
C ARG A 373 -19.36 -16.48 -2.61
N ASN A 374 -20.61 -16.17 -2.95
CA ASN A 374 -21.48 -17.05 -3.73
C ASN A 374 -20.90 -17.33 -5.12
N ASP A 375 -20.37 -16.32 -5.80
CA ASP A 375 -19.78 -16.51 -7.13
C ASP A 375 -18.44 -17.24 -7.06
N GLN A 376 -17.67 -17.06 -5.98
CA GLN A 376 -16.47 -17.85 -5.75
C GLN A 376 -16.79 -19.33 -5.47
N GLU A 377 -17.86 -19.62 -4.73
CA GLU A 377 -18.37 -20.98 -4.52
C GLU A 377 -18.87 -21.59 -5.84
N LYS A 378 -19.62 -20.84 -6.67
CA LYS A 378 -20.03 -21.29 -8.01
C LYS A 378 -18.84 -21.65 -8.90
N LEU A 379 -17.84 -20.76 -8.99
CA LEU A 379 -16.63 -21.02 -9.78
C LEU A 379 -15.91 -22.28 -9.26
N PHE A 380 -15.82 -22.44 -7.94
CA PHE A 380 -15.22 -23.64 -7.34
C PHE A 380 -15.96 -24.91 -7.77
N TYR A 381 -17.29 -24.94 -7.67
CA TYR A 381 -18.08 -26.13 -8.03
C TYR A 381 -18.08 -26.40 -9.53
N ALA A 382 -18.09 -25.37 -10.37
CA ALA A 382 -18.02 -25.56 -11.82
C ALA A 382 -16.65 -26.12 -12.26
N VAL A 383 -15.55 -25.62 -11.70
CA VAL A 383 -14.22 -26.19 -11.95
C VAL A 383 -14.09 -27.61 -11.35
N LEU A 384 -14.77 -27.89 -10.23
CA LEU A 384 -14.79 -29.23 -9.61
C LEU A 384 -15.37 -30.30 -10.55
N GLU A 385 -16.31 -29.94 -11.42
CA GLU A 385 -16.96 -30.88 -12.36
C GLU A 385 -15.98 -31.42 -13.40
N ASP A 386 -15.00 -30.62 -13.84
CA ASP A 386 -13.96 -31.04 -14.79
C ASP A 386 -13.06 -32.17 -14.26
N TYR A 387 -13.05 -32.36 -12.94
CA TYR A 387 -12.26 -33.39 -12.26
C TYR A 387 -13.16 -34.45 -11.59
N ALA A 388 -14.39 -34.64 -12.08
CA ALA A 388 -15.34 -35.59 -11.54
C ALA A 388 -14.86 -37.06 -11.60
N ASP A 389 -13.99 -37.38 -12.56
CA ASP A 389 -13.33 -38.67 -12.76
C ASP A 389 -12.32 -39.01 -11.65
N VAL A 390 -11.76 -38.00 -10.97
CA VAL A 390 -10.84 -38.20 -9.85
C VAL A 390 -11.63 -38.67 -8.62
N SER A 391 -11.53 -39.96 -8.30
CA SER A 391 -12.30 -40.60 -7.22
C SER A 391 -11.90 -40.13 -5.81
N ILE A 392 -10.64 -39.74 -5.62
CA ILE A 392 -10.12 -39.28 -4.33
C ILE A 392 -10.37 -37.77 -4.18
N LYS A 393 -11.27 -37.39 -3.25
CA LYS A 393 -11.63 -35.98 -2.97
C LYS A 393 -10.41 -35.08 -2.77
N ARG A 394 -9.39 -35.56 -2.05
CA ARG A 394 -8.14 -34.81 -1.80
C ARG A 394 -7.37 -34.48 -3.07
N GLU A 395 -7.28 -35.44 -4.00
CA GLU A 395 -6.59 -35.23 -5.28
C GLU A 395 -7.40 -34.31 -6.20
N ARG A 396 -8.72 -34.43 -6.17
CA ARG A 396 -9.62 -33.53 -6.88
C ARG A 396 -9.44 -32.08 -6.46
N ILE A 397 -9.41 -31.82 -5.14
CA ILE A 397 -9.15 -30.48 -4.60
C ILE A 397 -7.75 -29.98 -5.00
N LYS A 398 -6.75 -30.86 -5.05
CA LYS A 398 -5.40 -30.50 -5.50
C LYS A 398 -5.41 -30.03 -6.96
N LYS A 399 -6.12 -30.75 -7.83
CA LYS A 399 -6.29 -30.36 -9.25
C LYS A 399 -6.93 -28.99 -9.39
N ILE A 400 -8.01 -28.69 -8.66
CA ILE A 400 -8.62 -27.35 -8.65
C ILE A 400 -7.64 -26.27 -8.19
N LYS A 401 -6.84 -26.54 -7.15
CA LYS A 401 -5.82 -25.59 -6.68
C LYS A 401 -4.73 -25.35 -7.72
N GLU A 402 -4.53 -26.25 -8.69
CA GLU A 402 -3.59 -26.12 -9.81
C GLU A 402 -4.29 -25.63 -11.09
N ASP A 403 -5.60 -25.38 -11.06
CA ASP A 403 -6.38 -25.00 -12.23
C ASP A 403 -6.16 -23.51 -12.60
N PRO A 404 -5.78 -23.21 -13.85
CA PRO A 404 -5.57 -21.83 -14.30
C PRO A 404 -6.80 -20.92 -14.23
N HIS A 405 -8.02 -21.45 -14.45
CA HIS A 405 -9.26 -20.67 -14.39
C HIS A 405 -9.66 -20.36 -12.96
N PHE A 406 -9.51 -21.34 -12.05
CA PHE A 406 -9.73 -21.10 -10.62
C PHE A 406 -8.73 -20.09 -10.04
N ASN A 407 -7.50 -20.08 -10.58
CA ASN A 407 -6.44 -19.15 -10.21
C ASN A 407 -6.38 -17.91 -11.14
N ALA A 408 -7.41 -17.61 -11.93
CA ALA A 408 -7.42 -16.40 -12.74
C ALA A 408 -7.29 -15.13 -11.86
N LEU A 409 -6.59 -14.12 -12.37
CA LEU A 409 -6.45 -12.84 -11.67
C LEU A 409 -7.78 -12.10 -11.65
N GLN A 410 -8.26 -11.78 -10.45
CA GLN A 410 -9.41 -10.91 -10.26
C GLN A 410 -8.95 -9.47 -10.41
N VAL A 411 -9.44 -8.79 -11.43
CA VAL A 411 -8.96 -7.48 -11.84
C VAL A 411 -10.07 -6.43 -11.88
N LYS A 412 -9.68 -5.17 -11.68
CA LYS A 412 -10.45 -3.95 -11.97
C LYS A 412 -9.58 -2.98 -12.77
N TYR A 413 -10.17 -2.01 -13.44
CA TYR A 413 -9.35 -0.93 -14.00
C TYR A 413 -8.70 -0.09 -12.91
N ALA A 414 -7.52 0.45 -13.22
CA ALA A 414 -6.66 1.15 -12.27
C ALA A 414 -6.44 2.64 -12.57
N TYR A 415 -7.22 3.25 -13.48
CA TYR A 415 -7.14 4.69 -13.72
C TYR A 415 -7.68 5.51 -12.54
N ALA A 416 -8.66 4.93 -11.84
CA ALA A 416 -9.27 5.46 -10.64
C ALA A 416 -9.36 4.40 -9.55
N ILE A 417 -9.00 4.78 -8.33
CA ILE A 417 -9.01 3.91 -7.14
C ILE A 417 -9.63 4.63 -5.94
N THR A 418 -9.96 3.86 -4.90
CA THR A 418 -10.42 4.43 -3.63
C THR A 418 -9.25 4.92 -2.78
N GLY A 419 -9.47 5.90 -1.90
CA GLY A 419 -8.42 6.41 -1.00
C GLY A 419 -7.73 5.33 -0.16
N HIS A 420 -8.48 4.33 0.32
CA HIS A 420 -7.91 3.16 1.01
C HIS A 420 -6.96 2.36 0.12
N LYS A 421 -7.30 2.15 -1.15
CA LYS A 421 -6.45 1.45 -2.12
C LYS A 421 -5.26 2.30 -2.60
N ALA A 422 -5.29 3.61 -2.35
CA ALA A 422 -4.20 4.51 -2.67
C ALA A 422 -3.10 4.51 -1.58
N GLN A 423 -3.35 4.00 -0.38
CA GLN A 423 -2.37 3.95 0.71
C GLN A 423 -1.08 3.22 0.29
N GLY A 424 0.07 3.77 0.68
CA GLY A 424 1.39 3.29 0.27
C GLY A 424 1.75 3.56 -1.19
N GLY A 425 0.84 4.13 -1.99
CA GLY A 425 1.15 4.59 -3.36
C GLY A 425 1.54 6.05 -3.43
N GLN A 426 2.28 6.40 -4.49
CA GLN A 426 2.69 7.75 -4.81
C GLN A 426 2.61 7.93 -6.33
N TRP A 427 2.10 9.08 -6.75
CA TRP A 427 1.96 9.45 -8.16
C TRP A 427 2.31 10.92 -8.32
N LYS A 428 2.91 11.28 -9.46
CA LYS A 428 3.17 12.69 -9.78
C LYS A 428 1.89 13.51 -9.78
N ASN A 429 0.86 13.01 -10.45
CA ASN A 429 -0.42 13.69 -10.59
C ASN A 429 -1.53 12.92 -9.87
N VAL A 430 -2.21 13.55 -8.92
CA VAL A 430 -3.41 12.97 -8.26
C VAL A 430 -4.61 13.86 -8.50
N PHE A 431 -5.65 13.29 -9.11
CA PHE A 431 -6.97 13.91 -9.25
C PHE A 431 -7.87 13.42 -8.12
N LEU A 432 -8.22 14.30 -7.19
CA LEU A 432 -8.97 13.94 -6.00
C LEU A 432 -10.44 14.33 -6.14
N ASP A 433 -11.32 13.33 -6.21
CA ASP A 433 -12.78 13.52 -6.14
C ASP A 433 -13.30 13.11 -4.75
N GLN A 434 -13.62 14.11 -3.93
CA GLN A 434 -14.26 13.89 -2.63
C GLN A 434 -15.76 13.57 -2.72
N GLY A 435 -16.38 13.75 -3.88
CA GLY A 435 -17.81 13.66 -4.06
C GLY A 435 -18.57 14.82 -3.41
N TYR A 436 -19.89 14.68 -3.33
CA TYR A 436 -20.71 15.65 -2.61
C TYR A 436 -20.45 15.54 -1.10
N MET A 437 -20.18 16.68 -0.47
CA MET A 437 -19.95 16.79 0.96
C MET A 437 -21.09 17.53 1.65
N SER A 438 -21.72 16.86 2.62
CA SER A 438 -22.59 17.46 3.61
C SER A 438 -21.95 17.41 4.98
N THR A 439 -22.50 18.19 5.92
CA THR A 439 -22.06 18.23 7.32
C THR A 439 -22.12 16.86 8.00
N ASP A 440 -23.03 15.98 7.58
CA ASP A 440 -23.20 14.64 8.14
C ASP A 440 -22.02 13.69 7.83
N TYR A 441 -21.21 14.03 6.82
CA TYR A 441 -20.01 13.28 6.46
C TYR A 441 -18.74 13.81 7.12
N LEU A 442 -18.83 14.89 7.92
CA LEU A 442 -17.68 15.45 8.62
C LEU A 442 -17.34 14.58 9.83
N SER A 443 -16.15 14.00 9.79
CA SER A 443 -15.65 13.10 10.83
C SER A 443 -14.13 13.06 10.83
N THR A 444 -13.55 12.52 11.90
CA THR A 444 -12.11 12.20 11.95
C THR A 444 -11.69 11.33 10.75
N GLU A 445 -12.52 10.37 10.34
CA GLU A 445 -12.25 9.50 9.19
C GLU A 445 -12.18 10.30 7.88
N TYR A 446 -13.07 11.28 7.69
CA TYR A 446 -13.03 12.16 6.52
C TYR A 446 -11.73 12.97 6.44
N PHE A 447 -11.30 13.57 7.55
CA PHE A 447 -10.06 14.34 7.59
C PHE A 447 -8.84 13.46 7.32
N ARG A 448 -8.81 12.25 7.89
CA ARG A 448 -7.75 11.27 7.61
C ARG A 448 -7.77 10.79 6.16
N TRP A 449 -8.97 10.62 5.58
CA TRP A 449 -9.13 10.26 4.17
C TRP A 449 -8.57 11.36 3.26
N LEU A 450 -8.91 12.62 3.51
CA LEU A 450 -8.35 13.76 2.77
C LEU A 450 -6.84 13.84 2.92
N TYR A 451 -6.34 13.79 4.16
CA TYR A 451 -4.91 13.84 4.44
C TYR A 451 -4.15 12.71 3.72
N THR A 452 -4.69 11.49 3.78
CA THR A 452 -4.11 10.34 3.08
C THR A 452 -4.09 10.56 1.58
N ALA A 453 -5.19 11.05 0.99
CA ALA A 453 -5.31 11.29 -0.43
C ALA A 453 -4.38 12.41 -0.94
N PHE A 454 -4.28 13.52 -0.19
CA PHE A 454 -3.39 14.64 -0.50
C PHE A 454 -1.94 14.16 -0.57
N THR A 455 -1.52 13.37 0.41
CA THR A 455 -0.14 12.89 0.55
C THR A 455 0.23 11.77 -0.43
N ARG A 456 -0.67 11.40 -1.36
CA ARG A 456 -0.34 10.50 -2.49
C ARG A 456 0.29 11.25 -3.66
N ALA A 457 0.06 12.56 -3.76
CA ALA A 457 0.64 13.40 -4.81
C ALA A 457 2.08 13.74 -4.47
N THR A 458 2.99 13.55 -5.42
CA THR A 458 4.40 13.95 -5.28
C THR A 458 4.73 15.25 -6.00
N GLU A 459 3.98 15.63 -7.04
CA GLU A 459 4.21 16.86 -7.81
C GLU A 459 2.96 17.76 -7.90
N HIS A 460 1.79 17.20 -8.23
CA HIS A 460 0.56 17.97 -8.44
C HIS A 460 -0.69 17.29 -7.88
N LEU A 461 -1.51 18.06 -7.17
CA LEU A 461 -2.83 17.68 -6.66
C LEU A 461 -3.93 18.50 -7.32
N TYR A 462 -4.81 17.82 -8.04
CA TYR A 462 -5.94 18.39 -8.75
C TYR A 462 -7.23 18.08 -7.97
N LEU A 463 -7.85 19.10 -7.40
CA LEU A 463 -9.10 18.97 -6.65
C LEU A 463 -10.27 18.99 -7.64
N VAL A 464 -10.99 17.89 -7.77
CA VAL A 464 -12.03 17.74 -8.79
C VAL A 464 -13.37 18.24 -8.25
N ASN A 465 -13.89 19.32 -8.85
CA ASN A 465 -15.17 19.93 -8.47
C ASN A 465 -15.28 20.30 -6.98
N TYR A 466 -14.21 20.81 -6.37
CA TYR A 466 -14.30 21.27 -4.98
C TYR A 466 -15.16 22.55 -4.90
N PRO A 467 -16.01 22.67 -3.87
CA PRO A 467 -16.93 23.79 -3.76
C PRO A 467 -16.19 25.06 -3.34
N ALA A 468 -16.64 26.21 -3.86
CA ALA A 468 -15.93 27.48 -3.68
C ALA A 468 -15.83 27.92 -2.21
N ASP A 469 -16.76 27.51 -1.36
CA ASP A 469 -16.76 27.78 0.09
C ASP A 469 -15.74 26.92 0.87
N GLN A 470 -15.10 25.96 0.21
CA GLN A 470 -14.00 25.17 0.75
C GLN A 470 -12.62 25.66 0.28
N LEU A 471 -12.56 26.56 -0.69
CA LEU A 471 -11.32 26.97 -1.34
C LEU A 471 -10.96 28.41 -0.96
N ILE A 472 -9.72 28.63 -0.53
CA ILE A 472 -9.18 29.95 -0.16
C ILE A 472 -7.92 30.34 -0.90
#